data_AF-A0A834AX54-F1
#
_entry.id   AF-A0A834AX54-F1
#
_cell.length_a   1.000
_cell.length_b   1.000
_cell.length_c   1.000
_cell.angle_alpha   90.00
_cell.angle_beta   90.00
_cell.angle_gamma   90.00
#
_symmetry.space_group_name_H-M   'P 1'
#
loop_
_entity.id
_entity.type
_entity.pdbx_description
1 polymer ?
#
loop_
_entity_poly.entity_id
_entity_poly.type
_entity_poly.pdbx_seq_one_letter_code
_entity_poly.pdbx_strand_id
1 'polypeptide(L)'
;MAVAGLFYFTLASLKIVFCHLLTGTLMSAMSLMLLSSLGNLFFGSIWLLQANLYLGLLVMCGFVLFDTQLIIEKAENGDKDYIWHCIDLFLDFVTLFRKLMMILALNEKDQKKEKK
;
A
#
# COMPACT_ATOMS: atom_id res chain seq x y z
N MET A 1 34.37 -14.73 -13.43
CA MET A 1 34.18 -13.26 -13.39
C MET A 1 33.06 -12.80 -14.33
N ALA A 2 33.07 -13.16 -15.62
CA ALA A 2 31.99 -12.79 -16.56
C ALA A 2 30.59 -13.33 -16.18
N VAL A 3 30.50 -14.58 -15.71
CA VAL A 3 29.21 -15.21 -15.33
C VAL A 3 28.56 -14.53 -14.11
N ALA A 4 29.37 -14.12 -13.13
CA ALA A 4 28.89 -13.37 -11.95
C ALA A 4 28.40 -11.96 -12.33
N GLY A 5 29.07 -11.30 -13.28
CA GLY A 5 28.64 -10.00 -13.80
C GLY A 5 27.30 -10.05 -14.55
N LEU A 6 27.09 -11.08 -15.36
CA LEU A 6 25.81 -11.31 -16.04
C LEU A 6 24.68 -11.56 -15.03
N PHE A 7 24.94 -12.36 -13.99
CA PHE A 7 23.95 -12.66 -12.95
C PHE A 7 23.52 -11.39 -12.18
N TYR A 8 24.50 -10.54 -11.82
CA TYR A 8 24.24 -9.26 -11.15
C TYR A 8 23.43 -8.31 -12.03
N PHE A 9 23.76 -8.23 -13.32
CA PHE A 9 23.05 -7.40 -14.28
C PHE A 9 21.58 -7.84 -14.46
N THR A 10 21.33 -9.15 -14.53
CA THR A 10 19.96 -9.69 -14.63
C THR A 10 19.14 -9.42 -13.37
N LEU A 11 19.73 -9.58 -12.18
CA LEU A 11 19.07 -9.26 -10.90
C LEU A 11 18.75 -7.76 -10.78
N ALA A 12 19.69 -6.89 -11.15
CA ALA A 12 19.47 -5.43 -11.16
C ALA A 12 18.35 -5.03 -12.14
N SER A 13 18.35 -5.61 -13.34
CA SER A 13 17.30 -5.36 -14.34
C SER A 13 15.92 -5.81 -13.86
N LEU A 14 15.84 -6.96 -13.18
CA LEU A 14 14.60 -7.46 -12.60
C LEU A 14 14.06 -6.55 -11.49
N LYS A 15 14.94 -6.03 -10.62
CA LYS A 15 14.57 -5.12 -9.53
C LYS A 15 13.99 -3.80 -10.05
N ILE A 16 14.61 -3.22 -11.08
CA ILE A 16 14.15 -1.97 -11.71
C ILE A 16 12.77 -2.14 -12.35
N VAL A 17 12.58 -3.22 -13.12
CA VAL A 17 11.27 -3.50 -13.76
C VAL A 17 10.19 -3.74 -12.72
N PHE A 18 10.51 -4.45 -11.64
CA PHE A 18 9.58 -4.72 -10.55
C PHE A 18 9.17 -3.45 -9.78
N CYS A 19 10.13 -2.59 -9.42
CA CYS A 19 9.85 -1.29 -8.80
C CYS A 19 8.93 -0.44 -9.69
N HIS A 20 9.23 -0.34 -10.98
CA HIS A 20 8.44 0.46 -11.91
C HIS A 20 7.01 -0.08 -12.10
N LEU A 21 6.84 -1.40 -12.15
CA LEU A 21 5.54 -2.05 -12.23
C LEU A 21 4.72 -1.83 -10.95
N LEU A 22 5.36 -1.90 -9.77
CA LEU A 22 4.71 -1.57 -8.50
C LEU A 22 4.24 -0.11 -8.49
N THR A 23 5.09 0.86 -8.85
CA THR A 23 4.70 2.27 -8.89
C THR A 23 3.48 2.51 -9.79
N GLY A 24 3.48 1.91 -11.00
CA GLY A 24 2.37 2.06 -11.95
C GLY A 24 1.07 1.43 -11.49
N THR A 25 1.14 0.23 -10.90
CA THR A 25 -0.04 -0.48 -10.37
C THR A 25 -0.63 0.21 -9.14
N LEU A 26 0.21 0.72 -8.22
CA LEU A 26 -0.24 1.48 -7.05
C LEU A 26 -0.88 2.82 -7.43
N MET A 27 -0.30 3.56 -8.38
CA MET A 27 -0.88 4.83 -8.85
C MET A 27 -2.26 4.63 -9.48
N SER A 28 -2.41 3.58 -10.31
CA SER A 28 -3.69 3.20 -10.89
C SER A 28 -4.71 2.78 -9.82
N ALA A 29 -4.28 1.99 -8.83
CA ALA A 29 -5.12 1.57 -7.71
C ALA A 29 -5.62 2.76 -6.88
N MET A 30 -4.78 3.77 -6.62
CA MET A 30 -5.18 5.02 -5.96
C MET A 30 -6.22 5.81 -6.75
N SER A 31 -6.04 5.93 -8.07
CA SER A 31 -7.01 6.58 -8.95
C SER A 31 -8.37 5.87 -8.95
N LEU A 32 -8.35 4.54 -9.03
CA LEU A 32 -9.56 3.71 -8.97
C LEU A 32 -10.27 3.82 -7.60
N MET A 33 -9.52 3.88 -6.51
CA MET A 33 -10.07 4.11 -5.18
C MET A 33 -10.70 5.50 -5.03
N LEU A 34 -10.07 6.54 -5.60
CA LEU A 34 -10.64 7.88 -5.66
C LEU A 34 -11.96 7.89 -6.44
N LEU A 35 -11.98 7.27 -7.62
CA LEU A 35 -13.21 7.10 -8.40
C LEU A 35 -14.29 6.32 -7.64
N SER A 36 -13.92 5.23 -6.95
CA SER A 36 -14.83 4.43 -6.14
C SER A 36 -15.39 5.23 -4.96
N SER A 37 -14.55 6.04 -4.31
CA SER A 37 -14.98 6.94 -3.22
C SER A 37 -15.93 8.03 -3.71
N LEU A 38 -15.66 8.61 -4.88
CA LEU A 38 -16.55 9.58 -5.53
C LEU A 38 -17.89 8.93 -5.92
N GLY A 39 -17.85 7.75 -6.54
CA GLY A 39 -19.05 6.98 -6.87
C GLY A 39 -19.87 6.62 -5.63
N ASN A 40 -19.22 6.25 -4.53
CA ASN A 40 -19.90 5.93 -3.28
C ASN A 40 -20.62 7.17 -2.67
N LEU A 41 -20.16 8.38 -2.97
CA LEU A 41 -20.81 9.63 -2.55
C LEU A 41 -22.17 9.82 -3.25
N PHE A 42 -22.32 9.34 -4.48
CA PHE A 42 -23.59 9.39 -5.23
C PHE A 42 -24.54 8.24 -4.88
N PHE A 43 -24.03 7.02 -4.67
CA PHE A 43 -24.87 5.83 -4.43
C PHE A 43 -25.15 5.54 -2.95
N GLY A 44 -24.32 6.02 -2.02
CA GLY A 44 -24.55 5.92 -0.58
C GLY A 44 -24.67 4.49 -0.02
N SER A 45 -24.22 3.46 -0.75
CA SER A 45 -24.41 2.07 -0.36
C SER A 45 -23.43 1.62 0.72
N ILE A 46 -23.95 1.07 1.82
CA ILE A 46 -23.17 0.51 2.93
C ILE A 46 -22.24 -0.62 2.46
N TRP A 47 -22.70 -1.44 1.52
CA TRP A 47 -21.90 -2.53 0.94
C TRP A 47 -20.73 -2.03 0.10
N LEU A 48 -20.92 -0.99 -0.71
CA LEU A 48 -19.85 -0.36 -1.48
C LEU A 48 -18.83 0.32 -0.55
N LEU A 49 -19.30 0.94 0.53
CA LEU A 49 -18.43 1.54 1.54
C LEU A 49 -17.55 0.48 2.24
N GLN A 50 -18.13 -0.66 2.62
CA GLN A 50 -17.40 -1.76 3.24
C GLN A 50 -16.37 -2.37 2.27
N ALA A 51 -16.76 -2.64 1.02
CA ALA A 51 -15.84 -3.12 -0.01
C ALA A 51 -14.66 -2.16 -0.26
N ASN A 52 -14.94 -0.84 -0.34
CA ASN A 52 -13.91 0.17 -0.54
C ASN A 52 -12.94 0.28 0.65
N LEU A 53 -13.41 0.02 1.87
CA LEU A 53 -12.54 -0.04 3.06
C LEU A 53 -11.59 -1.23 3.04
N TYR A 54 -12.07 -2.44 2.69
CA TYR A 54 -11.23 -3.63 2.58
C TYR A 54 -10.24 -3.53 1.42
N LEU A 55 -10.69 -3.10 0.23
CA LEU A 55 -9.79 -2.84 -0.90
C LEU A 55 -8.77 -1.76 -0.56
N GLY A 56 -9.20 -0.71 0.15
CA GLY A 56 -8.31 0.34 0.61
C GLY A 56 -7.27 -0.11 1.63
N LEU A 57 -7.58 -1.09 2.46
CA LEU A 57 -6.60 -1.70 3.34
C LEU A 57 -5.56 -2.46 2.51
N LEU A 58 -5.98 -3.27 1.53
CA LEU A 58 -5.08 -4.03 0.66
C LEU A 58 -4.14 -3.10 -0.11
N VAL A 59 -4.66 -2.02 -0.69
CA VAL A 59 -3.86 -1.02 -1.40
C VAL A 59 -2.85 -0.34 -0.45
N MET A 60 -3.27 0.03 0.77
CA MET A 60 -2.36 0.62 1.77
C MET A 60 -1.26 -0.36 2.21
N CYS A 61 -1.55 -1.65 2.33
CA CYS A 61 -0.51 -2.66 2.55
C CYS A 61 0.49 -2.71 1.38
N GLY A 62 -0.01 -2.54 0.14
CA GLY A 62 0.84 -2.41 -1.05
C GLY A 62 1.77 -1.19 -0.98
N PHE A 63 1.27 -0.04 -0.52
CA PHE A 63 2.08 1.16 -0.30
C PHE A 63 3.20 0.91 0.73
N VAL A 64 2.90 0.32 1.89
CA VAL A 64 3.92 -0.01 2.90
C VAL A 64 5.05 -0.87 2.30
N LEU A 65 4.69 -1.88 1.49
CA LEU A 65 5.68 -2.72 0.81
C LEU A 65 6.49 -1.91 -0.21
N PHE A 66 5.84 -1.02 -0.95
CA PHE A 66 6.48 -0.13 -1.91
C PHE A 66 7.45 0.85 -1.24
N ASP A 67 7.03 1.54 -0.18
CA ASP A 67 7.85 2.47 0.59
C ASP A 67 9.07 1.74 1.18
N THR A 68 8.89 0.50 1.65
CA THR A 68 10.01 -0.36 2.08
C THR A 68 10.99 -0.67 0.95
N GLN A 69 10.52 -1.00 -0.27
CA GLN A 69 11.40 -1.24 -1.41
C GLN A 69 12.19 0.02 -1.79
N LEU A 70 11.52 1.18 -1.74
CA LEU A 70 12.12 2.48 -2.05
C LEU A 70 13.21 2.86 -1.03
N ILE A 71 12.98 2.57 0.26
CA ILE A 71 13.99 2.73 1.32
C ILE A 71 15.20 1.82 1.06
N ILE A 72 14.99 0.55 0.71
CA ILE A 72 16.08 -0.40 0.42
C ILE A 72 16.90 0.07 -0.80
N GLU A 73 16.23 0.55 -1.85
CA GLU A 73 16.89 1.07 -3.05
C GLU A 73 17.68 2.34 -2.77
N LYS A 74 17.14 3.27 -1.98
CA LYS A 74 17.88 4.46 -1.52
C LYS A 74 19.10 4.07 -0.68
N ALA A 75 18.94 3.12 0.24
CA ALA A 75 20.03 2.64 1.08
C ALA A 75 21.14 1.94 0.26
N GLU A 76 20.80 1.13 -0.74
CA GLU A 76 21.76 0.53 -1.67
C GLU A 76 22.49 1.58 -2.53
N ASN A 77 21.81 2.67 -2.90
CA ASN A 77 22.40 3.82 -3.60
C ASN A 77 23.27 4.70 -2.70
N GLY A 78 23.47 4.32 -1.43
CA GLY A 78 24.37 5.00 -0.50
C GLY A 78 23.73 6.12 0.32
N ASP A 79 22.39 6.23 0.31
CA ASP A 79 21.66 7.15 1.17
C ASP A 79 21.80 6.73 2.65
N LYS A 80 22.13 7.71 3.52
CA LYS A 80 22.37 7.51 4.95
C LYS A 80 21.30 8.16 5.82
N ASP A 81 20.20 8.63 5.24
CA ASP A 81 19.12 9.31 5.96
C ASP A 81 18.14 8.33 6.63
N TYR A 82 18.67 7.40 7.43
CA TYR A 82 17.91 6.32 8.09
C TYR A 82 16.76 6.84 8.97
N ILE A 83 16.94 8.04 9.55
CA ILE A 83 15.94 8.66 10.43
C ILE A 83 14.66 8.97 9.63
N TRP A 84 14.80 9.57 8.46
CA TRP A 84 13.66 9.90 7.60
C TRP A 84 12.99 8.64 7.06
N HIS A 85 13.77 7.65 6.64
CA HIS A 85 13.25 6.35 6.19
C HIS A 85 12.44 5.63 7.28
N CYS A 86 12.89 5.68 8.55
CA CYS A 86 12.12 5.13 9.66
C CYS A 86 10.85 5.91 9.96
N ILE A 87 10.86 7.24 9.81
CA ILE A 87 9.66 8.08 10.02
C ILE A 87 8.61 7.79 8.95
N ASP A 88 9.00 7.67 7.68
CA ASP A 88 8.08 7.33 6.59
C ASP A 88 7.40 5.99 6.86
N LEU A 89 8.18 4.95 7.18
CA LEU A 89 7.65 3.63 7.50
C LEU A 89 6.72 3.64 8.73
N PHE A 90 7.03 4.49 9.73
CA PHE A 90 6.18 4.66 10.90
C PHE A 90 4.83 5.32 10.55
N LEU A 91 4.83 6.33 9.67
CA LEU A 91 3.60 6.98 9.21
C LEU A 91 2.71 6.02 8.42
N ASP A 92 3.30 5.15 7.59
CA ASP A 92 2.56 4.12 6.87
C ASP A 92 1.94 3.11 7.82
N PHE A 93 2.70 2.67 8.85
CA PHE A 93 2.19 1.78 9.88
C PHE A 93 1.02 2.39 10.65
N VAL A 94 1.11 3.66 11.08
CA VAL A 94 0.02 4.36 11.78
C VAL A 94 -1.22 4.47 10.89
N THR A 95 -1.02 4.73 9.59
CA THR A 95 -2.10 4.82 8.61
C THR A 95 -2.81 3.48 8.43
N LEU A 96 -2.05 2.39 8.33
CA LEU A 96 -2.57 1.02 8.25
C LEU A 96 -3.30 0.63 9.53
N PHE A 97 -2.73 0.94 10.70
CA PHE A 97 -3.34 0.68 12.00
C PHE A 97 -4.69 1.38 12.16
N ARG A 98 -4.78 2.66 11.78
CA ARG A 98 -6.04 3.42 11.79
C ARG A 98 -7.11 2.78 10.90
N LYS A 99 -6.73 2.32 9.70
CA LYS A 99 -7.65 1.62 8.78
C LYS A 99 -8.16 0.31 9.37
N LEU A 100 -7.30 -0.47 10.02
CA LEU A 100 -7.70 -1.70 10.73
C LEU A 100 -8.70 -1.41 11.85
N MET A 101 -8.45 -0.38 12.67
CA MET A 101 -9.35 0.02 13.75
C MET A 101 -10.74 0.44 13.22
N MET A 102 -10.78 1.13 12.07
CA MET A 102 -12.03 1.50 11.43
C MET A 102 -12.83 0.28 10.97
N ILE A 103 -12.17 -0.74 10.41
CA ILE A 103 -12.80 -2.00 9.99
C ILE A 103 -13.36 -2.74 11.22
N LEU A 104 -12.59 -2.82 12.30
CA LEU A 104 -13.03 -3.47 13.55
C LEU A 104 -14.29 -2.77 14.11
N ALA A 105 -14.28 -1.44 14.15
CA ALA A 105 -15.40 -0.65 14.66
C ALA A 105 -16.67 -0.78 13.79
N LEU A 106 -16.53 -0.95 12.48
CA LEU A 106 -17.66 -1.21 11.58
C LEU A 106 -18.23 -2.61 11.80
N ASN A 107 -17.36 -3.62 11.89
CA ASN A 107 -17.78 -5.00 12.10
C ASN A 107 -18.53 -5.18 13.44
N GLU A 108 -18.09 -4.50 14.50
CA GLU A 108 -18.79 -4.51 15.80
C GLU A 108 -20.19 -3.87 15.71
N LYS A 109 -20.36 -2.81 14.91
CA LYS A 109 -21.65 -2.15 14.70
C LYS A 109 -22.64 -3.03 13.94
N ASP A 110 -22.18 -3.78 12.94
CA ASP A 110 -23.04 -4.70 12.19
C ASP A 110 -23.50 -5.88 13.06
N GLN A 111 -22.61 -6.46 13.87
CA GLN A 111 -23.02 -7.51 14.82
C GLN A 111 -24.04 -7.05 15.87
N LYS A 112 -24.01 -5.77 16.28
CA LYS A 112 -25.02 -5.20 17.19
C LYS A 112 -26.37 -4.98 16.52
N LYS A 113 -26.41 -4.78 15.19
CA LYS A 113 -27.66 -4.65 14.43
C LYS A 113 -28.33 -6.01 14.20
N GLU A 114 -27.56 -7.08 13.98
CA GLU A 114 -28.12 -8.43 13.80
C GLU A 114 -28.71 -9.05 15.08
N LYS A 115 -28.29 -8.57 16.26
CA LYS A 115 -28.81 -9.03 17.56
C LYS A 115 -30.06 -8.27 18.05
N LYS A 116 -30.54 -7.28 17.29
CA LYS A 116 -31.76 -6.50 17.57
C LYS A 116 -32.87 -6.91 16.62
#